data_AF-A0A1G4PX36-F1
#
_entry.id   AF-A0A1G4PX36-F1
#
_cell.length_a   1.000
_cell.length_b   1.000
_cell.length_c   1.000
_cell.angle_alpha   90.00
_cell.angle_beta   90.00
_cell.angle_gamma   90.00
#
_symmetry.space_group_name_H-M   'P 1'
#
loop_
_entity.id
_entity.type
_entity.pdbx_description
1 polymer ?
#
loop_
_entity_poly.entity_id
_entity_poly.type
_entity_poly.pdbx_seq_one_letter_code
_entity_poly.pdbx_strand_id
1 'polypeptide(L)'
;MTAIPASLTAETTDDAIQLTLQRLQRRELTPTETEKDLLLLFDAELGAHLKPELTRYISDLAEQVRTGALDPDDAASDIRQMIGFWLARSEDLPDLLVLAEE
;
A
#
# COMPACT_ATOMS: atom_id res chain seq x y z
N MET A 1 -20.77 -8.73 -5.21
CA MET A 1 -19.90 -8.66 -6.39
C MET A 1 -18.49 -8.50 -5.87
N THR A 2 -17.57 -9.42 -6.16
CA THR A 2 -16.15 -9.26 -5.84
C THR A 2 -15.52 -8.46 -6.97
N ALA A 3 -15.05 -7.25 -6.68
CA ALA A 3 -14.30 -6.46 -7.64
C ALA A 3 -12.97 -7.18 -7.95
N ILE A 4 -12.57 -7.18 -9.23
CA ILE A 4 -11.27 -7.73 -9.62
C ILE A 4 -10.19 -6.79 -9.07
N PRO A 5 -9.21 -7.29 -8.32
CA PRO A 5 -8.13 -6.48 -7.80
C PRO A 5 -7.47 -5.62 -8.89
N ALA A 6 -7.21 -4.34 -8.61
CA ALA A 6 -6.53 -3.45 -9.55
C ALA A 6 -5.13 -3.97 -9.91
N SER A 7 -4.49 -4.67 -8.97
CA SER A 7 -3.23 -5.39 -9.12
C SER A 7 -3.21 -6.43 -10.24
N LEU A 8 -4.38 -6.94 -10.67
CA LEU A 8 -4.49 -7.88 -11.78
C LEU A 8 -4.75 -7.22 -13.14
N THR A 9 -5.06 -5.92 -13.15
CA THR A 9 -5.48 -5.19 -14.36
C THR A 9 -4.54 -4.04 -14.74
N ALA A 10 -3.75 -3.54 -13.80
CA ALA A 10 -2.83 -2.43 -14.02
C ALA A 10 -1.49 -2.89 -14.60
N GLU A 11 -0.88 -2.06 -15.45
CA GLU A 11 0.43 -2.33 -16.07
C GLU A 11 1.60 -2.02 -15.12
N THR A 12 1.39 -1.11 -14.16
CA THR A 12 2.37 -0.73 -13.16
C THR A 12 1.76 -0.70 -11.76
N THR A 13 2.59 -0.81 -10.72
CA THR A 13 2.16 -0.66 -9.32
C THR A 13 1.52 0.73 -9.09
N ASP A 14 2.00 1.76 -9.79
CA ASP A 14 1.46 3.12 -9.70
C ASP A 14 0.01 3.20 -10.19
N ASP A 15 -0.23 2.70 -11.40
CA ASP A 15 -1.56 2.60 -11.98
C ASP A 15 -2.51 1.78 -11.09
N ALA A 16 -1.99 0.73 -10.45
CA ALA A 16 -2.77 -0.12 -9.56
C ALA A 16 -3.21 0.60 -8.28
N ILE A 17 -2.33 1.42 -7.68
CA ILE A 17 -2.66 2.23 -6.50
C ILE A 17 -3.72 3.25 -6.87
N GLN A 18 -3.50 4.03 -7.94
CA GLN A 18 -4.45 5.05 -8.39
C GLN A 18 -5.82 4.44 -8.72
N LEU A 19 -5.85 3.33 -9.45
CA LEU A 19 -7.09 2.65 -9.82
C LEU A 19 -7.85 2.15 -8.58
N THR A 20 -7.15 1.60 -7.59
CA THR A 20 -7.77 1.15 -6.33
C THR A 20 -8.41 2.32 -5.57
N LEU A 21 -7.68 3.43 -5.42
CA LEU A 21 -8.17 4.61 -4.70
C LEU A 21 -9.32 5.31 -5.42
N GLN A 22 -9.30 5.37 -6.76
CA GLN A 22 -10.42 5.89 -7.55
C GLN A 22 -11.68 5.03 -7.38
N ARG A 23 -11.54 3.70 -7.38
CA ARG A 23 -12.67 2.78 -7.12
C ARG A 23 -13.22 2.93 -5.71
N LEU A 24 -12.36 3.15 -4.71
CA LEU A 24 -12.79 3.47 -3.34
C LEU A 24 -13.59 4.78 -3.29
N GLN A 25 -13.09 5.84 -3.94
CA GLN A 25 -13.77 7.13 -3.99
C GLN A 25 -15.14 7.02 -4.68
N ARG A 26 -15.22 6.22 -5.76
CA ARG A 26 -16.48 5.90 -6.47
C ARG A 26 -17.39 4.93 -5.73
N ARG A 27 -16.98 4.46 -4.53
CA ARG A 27 -17.70 3.46 -3.71
C ARG A 27 -17.90 2.12 -4.42
N GLU A 28 -17.04 1.81 -5.39
CA GLU A 28 -16.97 0.52 -6.08
C GLU A 28 -16.19 -0.50 -5.25
N LEU A 29 -15.35 -0.03 -4.32
CA LEU A 29 -14.65 -0.83 -3.31
C LEU A 29 -15.01 -0.34 -1.90
N THR A 30 -15.04 -1.27 -0.95
CA THR A 30 -15.04 -0.95 0.48
C THR A 30 -13.62 -0.62 0.96
N PRO A 31 -13.45 0.08 2.11
CA PRO A 31 -12.15 0.29 2.73
C PRO A 31 -11.38 -1.02 2.96
N THR A 32 -12.08 -2.06 3.40
CA THR A 32 -11.47 -3.39 3.63
C THR A 32 -11.02 -4.06 2.34
N GLU A 33 -11.74 -3.89 1.23
CA GLU A 33 -11.30 -4.42 -0.07
C GLU A 33 -10.11 -3.62 -0.61
N THR A 34 -10.14 -2.30 -0.46
CA THR A 34 -9.04 -1.40 -0.85
C THR A 34 -7.76 -1.74 -0.10
N GLU A 35 -7.86 -1.95 1.22
CA GLU A 35 -6.75 -2.36 2.07
C GLU A 35 -6.11 -3.67 1.57
N LYS A 36 -6.94 -4.69 1.29
CA LYS A 36 -6.45 -5.98 0.78
C LYS A 36 -5.78 -5.86 -0.58
N ASP A 37 -6.38 -5.09 -1.50
CA ASP A 37 -5.83 -4.86 -2.83
C ASP A 37 -4.46 -4.17 -2.76
N LEU A 38 -4.36 -3.13 -1.94
CA LEU A 38 -3.11 -2.41 -1.76
C LEU A 38 -2.07 -3.29 -1.05
N LEU A 39 -2.44 -4.03 -0.01
CA LEU A 39 -1.50 -4.96 0.65
C LEU A 39 -0.98 -6.03 -0.33
N LEU A 40 -1.83 -6.53 -1.23
CA LEU A 40 -1.44 -7.52 -2.24
C LEU A 40 -0.37 -6.97 -3.21
N LEU A 41 -0.43 -5.67 -3.53
CA LEU A 41 0.57 -5.04 -4.41
C LEU A 41 1.98 -5.08 -3.83
N PHE A 42 2.11 -5.05 -2.50
CA PHE A 42 3.40 -4.93 -1.82
C PHE A 42 3.78 -6.18 -1.02
N ASP A 43 2.93 -7.21 -1.03
CA ASP A 43 3.14 -8.44 -0.27
C ASP A 43 4.45 -9.15 -0.62
N ALA A 44 4.88 -9.05 -1.88
CA ALA A 44 6.10 -9.66 -2.38
C ALA A 44 7.38 -8.90 -1.96
N GLU A 45 7.29 -7.60 -1.67
CA GLU A 45 8.45 -6.74 -1.41
C GLU A 45 8.61 -6.39 0.07
N LEU A 46 7.52 -6.42 0.86
CA LEU A 46 7.55 -6.04 2.27
C LEU A 46 7.73 -7.23 3.21
N GLY A 47 8.72 -7.12 4.10
CA GLY A 47 8.91 -8.08 5.19
C GLY A 47 7.69 -8.16 6.12
N ALA A 48 7.42 -9.34 6.67
CA ALA A 48 6.24 -9.60 7.51
C ALA A 48 6.14 -8.68 8.75
N HIS A 49 7.26 -8.12 9.20
CA HIS A 49 7.34 -7.19 10.32
C HIS A 49 6.77 -5.79 9.99
N LEU A 50 6.72 -5.40 8.71
CA LEU A 50 6.23 -4.10 8.25
C LEU A 50 4.73 -4.12 7.90
N LYS A 51 4.17 -5.31 7.66
CA LYS A 51 2.74 -5.51 7.33
C LYS A 51 1.77 -4.80 8.29
N PRO A 52 1.86 -4.94 9.64
CA PRO A 52 0.87 -4.33 10.52
C PRO A 52 0.89 -2.79 10.49
N GLU A 53 2.06 -2.18 10.32
CA GLU A 53 2.20 -0.72 10.21
C GLU A 53 1.66 -0.24 8.86
N LEU A 54 1.98 -0.95 7.77
CA LEU A 54 1.43 -0.64 6.45
C LEU A 54 -0.09 -0.79 6.41
N THR A 55 -0.64 -1.88 6.97
CA THR A 55 -2.08 -2.07 7.07
C THR A 55 -2.74 -0.88 7.75
N ARG A 56 -2.23 -0.48 8.92
CA ARG A 56 -2.78 0.68 9.65
C ARG A 56 -2.72 1.97 8.83
N TYR A 57 -1.60 2.22 8.16
CA TYR A 57 -1.42 3.40 7.32
C TYR A 57 -2.41 3.43 6.15
N ILE A 58 -2.54 2.31 5.44
CA ILE A 58 -3.48 2.16 4.32
C ILE A 58 -4.93 2.31 4.80
N SER A 59 -5.32 1.71 5.93
CA SER A 59 -6.68 1.84 6.46
C SER A 59 -7.03 3.31 6.76
N ASP A 60 -6.09 4.07 7.32
CA ASP A 60 -6.28 5.49 7.66
C ASP A 60 -6.43 6.34 6.39
N LEU A 61 -5.54 6.15 5.41
CA LEU A 61 -5.62 6.83 4.11
C LEU A 61 -6.91 6.48 3.36
N ALA A 62 -7.31 5.21 3.34
CA ALA A 62 -8.54 4.78 2.71
C ALA A 62 -9.76 5.48 3.33
N GLU A 63 -9.78 5.65 4.65
CA GLU A 63 -10.84 6.39 5.33
C GLU A 63 -10.85 7.89 4.95
N GLN A 64 -9.67 8.50 4.84
CA GLN A 64 -9.53 9.89 4.40
C GLN A 64 -10.01 10.09 2.94
N VAL A 65 -9.64 9.19 2.03
CA VAL A 65 -10.10 9.22 0.63
C VAL A 65 -11.61 8.98 0.54
N ARG A 66 -12.14 8.05 1.33
CA ARG A 66 -13.58 7.75 1.38
C ARG A 66 -14.41 8.94 1.86
N THR A 67 -13.92 9.66 2.86
CA THR A 67 -14.57 10.86 3.41
C THR A 67 -14.36 12.10 2.55
N GLY A 68 -13.48 12.02 1.55
CA GLY A 68 -13.08 13.15 0.70
C GLY A 68 -12.17 14.15 1.42
N ALA A 69 -11.60 13.78 2.57
CA ALA A 69 -10.62 14.57 3.29
C ALA A 69 -9.27 14.60 2.56
N LEU A 70 -8.98 13.59 1.75
CA LEU A 70 -7.78 13.46 0.93
C LEU A 70 -8.15 13.08 -0.50
N ASP A 71 -7.48 13.68 -1.48
CA ASP A 71 -7.64 13.34 -2.87
C ASP A 71 -6.96 11.99 -3.18
N PRO A 72 -7.56 11.11 -4.02
CA PRO A 72 -6.94 9.83 -4.39
C PRO A 72 -5.56 9.99 -5.05
N ASP A 73 -5.28 11.07 -5.77
CA ASP A 73 -3.96 11.31 -6.38
C ASP A 73 -2.91 11.67 -5.32
N ASP A 74 -3.28 12.50 -4.34
CA ASP A 74 -2.43 12.82 -3.19
C ASP A 74 -2.16 11.56 -2.36
N ALA A 75 -3.21 10.79 -2.06
CA ALA A 75 -3.10 9.52 -1.35
C ALA A 75 -2.21 8.51 -2.09
N ALA A 76 -2.30 8.43 -3.42
CA ALA A 76 -1.42 7.57 -4.22
C ALA A 76 0.05 8.01 -4.12
N SER A 77 0.32 9.32 -4.13
CA SER A 77 1.67 9.86 -3.90
C SER A 77 2.19 9.51 -2.49
N ASP A 78 1.36 9.67 -1.46
CA ASP A 78 1.71 9.37 -0.07
C ASP A 78 2.02 7.88 0.15
N ILE A 79 1.21 6.99 -0.45
CA ILE A 79 1.47 5.54 -0.40
C ILE A 79 2.80 5.20 -1.06
N ARG A 80 3.10 5.79 -2.22
CA ARG A 80 4.37 5.57 -2.92
C ARG A 80 5.57 6.02 -2.11
N GLN A 81 5.52 7.23 -1.54
CA GLN A 81 6.63 7.77 -0.74
C GLN A 81 6.85 6.94 0.52
N MET A 82 5.77 6.55 1.19
CA MET A 82 5.85 5.68 2.36
C MET A 82 6.47 4.35 1.96
N ILE A 83 5.95 3.66 0.96
CA ILE A 83 6.47 2.33 0.61
C ILE A 83 7.94 2.40 0.15
N GLY A 84 8.31 3.40 -0.65
CA GLY A 84 9.71 3.63 -1.01
C GLY A 84 10.62 3.83 0.21
N PHE A 85 10.17 4.56 1.23
CA PHE A 85 10.91 4.71 2.49
C PHE A 85 11.09 3.39 3.23
N TRP A 86 10.05 2.55 3.27
CA TRP A 86 10.07 1.27 4.00
C TRP A 86 10.90 0.22 3.28
N LEU A 87 10.85 0.19 1.94
CA LEU A 87 11.71 -0.67 1.12
C LEU A 87 13.18 -0.30 1.28
N ALA A 88 13.52 0.99 1.17
CA ALA A 88 14.89 1.48 1.40
C ALA A 88 15.39 1.11 2.81
N ARG A 89 14.53 1.23 3.82
CA ARG A 89 14.87 0.86 5.20
C ARG A 89 15.03 -0.67 5.40
N SER A 90 14.31 -1.49 4.63
CA SER A 90 14.41 -2.95 4.71
C SER A 90 15.66 -3.49 3.99
N GLU A 91 16.14 -2.80 2.94
CA GLU A 91 17.41 -3.14 2.26
C GLU A 91 18.65 -2.83 3.10
N ASP A 92 18.56 -1.93 4.10
CA ASP A 92 19.64 -1.59 5.04
C ASP A 92 19.77 -2.59 6.22
N LEU A 93 18.81 -3.49 6.42
CA LEU A 93 18.82 -4.48 7.51
C LEU A 93 19.75 -5.72 7.36
N PRO A 94 20.23 -6.16 6.18
CA PRO A 94 21.10 -7.34 6.10
C PRO A 94 22.51 -7.11 6.65
N ASP A 95 22.98 -5.87 6.83
CA ASP A 95 24.35 -5.60 7.32
C ASP A 95 24.50 -5.67 8.85
N LEU A 96 23.39 -5.58 9.61
CA LEU A 96 23.44 -5.61 11.09
C LEU A 96 23.45 -7.02 11.70
N LEU A 97 23.21 -8.07 10.91
CA LEU A 97 23.25 -9.46 11.38
C LEU A 97 24.63 -10.13 11.22
N VAL A 98 25.58 -9.50 10.53
CA VAL A 98 26.94 -10.06 10.33
C VAL A 98 27.91 -9.67 11.45
N LEU A 99 27.61 -8.65 12.27
CA LEU A 99 28.50 -8.17 13.34
C LEU A 99 28.19 -8.72 14.74
N ALA A 100 27.28 -9.69 14.86
CA ALA A 100 26.93 -10.33 16.14
C ALA A 100 27.56 -11.73 16.33
N GLU A 101 28.50 -12.11 15.47
CA GLU A 101 29.34 -13.31 15.61
C GLU A 101 30.84 -12.95 15.56
N GLU A 102 31.32 -12.17 16.53
CA GLU A 102 32.75 -12.15 16.92
C GLU A 102 32.89 -12.17 18.45
#